data_AF-A0A2G9GJ65-F1
#
_entry.id   AF-A0A2G9GJ65-F1
#
_cell.length_a   1.000
_cell.length_b   1.000
_cell.length_c   1.000
_cell.angle_alpha   90.00
_cell.angle_beta   90.00
_cell.angle_gamma   90.00
#
_symmetry.space_group_name_H-M   'P 1'
#
loop_
_entity.id
_entity.type
_entity.pdbx_description
1 polymer ?
#
loop_
_entity_poly.entity_id
_entity_poly.type
_entity_poly.pdbx_seq_one_letter_code
_entity_poly.pdbx_strand_id
1 'polypeptide(L)'
;MEVAKELKQIKAKGYQAVKECLDQINDGVEQLTNCIKEIQNIKENAKSDHFPWYASNVQTWMSTALTDASMCIDGFSGRALGGKKKAIIKAKVLNLEQVTSNALALFNRFAANYRSSHVKKPEV
;
A
#
# COMPACT_ATOMS: atom_id res chain seq x y z
N MET A 1 -9.24 -7.57 11.87
CA MET A 1 -8.30 -7.82 12.98
C MET A 1 -9.03 -8.19 14.27
N GLU A 2 -8.47 -9.11 15.07
CA GLU A 2 -9.04 -9.55 16.37
C GLU A 2 -9.13 -8.39 17.38
N VAL A 3 -8.12 -7.51 17.40
CA VAL A 3 -8.05 -6.36 18.31
C VAL A 3 -9.26 -5.42 18.17
N ALA A 4 -9.78 -5.22 16.95
CA ALA A 4 -10.96 -4.39 16.74
C ALA A 4 -12.24 -5.03 17.33
N LYS A 5 -12.38 -6.36 17.21
CA LYS A 5 -13.51 -7.11 17.76
C LYS A 5 -13.53 -7.07 19.28
N GLU A 6 -12.38 -7.27 19.92
CA GLU A 6 -12.23 -7.18 21.38
C GLU A 6 -12.61 -5.80 21.91
N LEU A 7 -12.14 -4.73 21.26
CA LEU A 7 -12.42 -3.35 21.69
C LEU A 7 -13.90 -2.98 21.55
N LYS A 8 -14.59 -3.52 20.53
CA LYS A 8 -16.04 -3.37 20.35
C LYS A 8 -16.80 -4.00 21.50
N GLN A 9 -16.41 -5.22 21.90
CA GLN A 9 -17.08 -5.99 22.96
C GLN A 9 -16.98 -5.30 24.32
N ILE A 10 -15.84 -4.66 24.63
CA ILE A 10 -15.62 -4.00 25.92
C ILE A 10 -15.98 -2.51 25.93
N LYS A 11 -16.61 -1.98 24.86
CA LYS A 11 -16.90 -0.54 24.68
C LYS A 11 -15.69 0.36 24.99
N ALA A 12 -14.49 -0.08 24.59
CA ALA A 12 -13.27 0.63 24.92
C ALA A 12 -13.22 2.02 24.26
N LYS A 13 -12.78 3.02 25.02
CA LYS A 13 -12.31 4.27 24.44
C LYS A 13 -11.19 3.92 23.45
N GLY A 14 -11.28 4.34 22.19
CA GLY A 14 -10.30 4.02 21.14
C GLY A 14 -10.70 2.92 20.15
N TYR A 15 -11.87 2.27 20.31
CA TYR A 15 -12.41 1.37 19.28
C TYR A 15 -12.53 2.05 17.91
N GLN A 16 -13.07 3.27 17.88
CA GLN A 16 -13.30 4.01 16.63
C GLN A 16 -11.99 4.27 15.87
N ALA A 17 -10.94 4.74 16.55
CA ALA A 17 -9.63 4.94 15.93
C ALA A 17 -8.99 3.62 15.43
N VAL A 18 -9.15 2.51 16.16
CA VAL A 18 -8.69 1.20 15.68
C VAL A 18 -9.46 0.73 14.47
N LYS A 19 -10.78 0.96 14.45
CA LYS A 19 -11.63 0.62 13.32
C LYS A 19 -11.22 1.45 12.09
N GLU A 20 -11.08 2.75 12.23
CA GLU A 20 -10.65 3.66 11.16
C GLU A 20 -9.29 3.27 10.61
N CYS A 21 -8.30 3.00 11.47
CA CYS A 21 -7.04 2.45 10.98
C CYS A 21 -7.24 1.13 10.22
N LEU A 22 -8.03 0.19 10.76
CA LEU A 22 -8.23 -1.09 10.08
C LEU A 22 -8.88 -0.91 8.71
N ASP A 23 -9.82 0.02 8.59
CA ASP A 23 -10.48 0.36 7.32
C ASP A 23 -9.42 0.91 6.33
N GLN A 24 -8.56 1.85 6.75
CA GLN A 24 -7.43 2.33 5.93
C GLN A 24 -6.48 1.20 5.49
N ILE A 25 -6.13 0.29 6.40
CA ILE A 25 -5.26 -0.85 6.04
C ILE A 25 -5.94 -1.79 5.03
N ASN A 26 -7.26 -1.99 5.13
CA ASN A 26 -7.98 -2.80 4.16
C ASN A 26 -7.99 -2.14 2.77
N ASP A 27 -8.22 -0.82 2.72
CA ASP A 27 -8.16 -0.05 1.47
C ASP A 27 -6.76 -0.16 0.84
N GLY A 28 -5.70 -0.03 1.63
CA GLY A 28 -4.33 -0.22 1.16
C GLY A 28 -4.05 -1.63 0.63
N VAL A 29 -4.62 -2.67 1.25
CA VAL A 29 -4.53 -4.06 0.75
C VAL A 29 -5.27 -4.21 -0.59
N GLU A 30 -6.40 -3.55 -0.78
CA GLU A 30 -7.10 -3.51 -2.07
C GLU A 30 -6.25 -2.83 -3.14
N GLN A 31 -5.61 -1.70 -2.82
CA GLN A 31 -4.68 -1.02 -3.74
C GLN A 31 -3.50 -1.93 -4.14
N LEU A 32 -2.89 -2.64 -3.18
CA LEU A 32 -1.83 -3.61 -3.45
C LEU A 32 -2.32 -4.78 -4.30
N THR A 33 -3.56 -5.24 -4.10
CA THR A 33 -4.18 -6.28 -4.93
C THR A 33 -4.34 -5.79 -6.36
N ASN A 34 -4.73 -4.55 -6.56
CA ASN A 34 -4.80 -3.95 -7.89
C ASN A 34 -3.40 -3.86 -8.52
N CYS A 35 -2.36 -3.47 -7.77
CA CYS A 35 -0.97 -3.47 -8.26
C CYS A 35 -0.57 -4.83 -8.85
N ILE A 36 -0.93 -5.93 -8.19
CA ILE A 36 -0.62 -7.29 -8.66
C ILE A 36 -1.29 -7.58 -10.01
N LYS A 37 -2.54 -7.15 -10.20
CA LYS A 37 -3.26 -7.32 -11.48
C LYS A 37 -2.57 -6.57 -12.61
N GLU A 38 -2.06 -5.36 -12.37
CA GLU A 38 -1.37 -4.60 -13.42
C GLU A 38 0.03 -5.15 -13.71
N ILE A 39 0.72 -5.67 -12.71
CA ILE A 39 1.98 -6.39 -12.93
C ILE A 39 1.73 -7.65 -13.78
N GLN A 40 0.61 -8.35 -13.56
CA GLN A 40 0.19 -9.46 -14.42
C GLN A 40 -0.11 -8.99 -15.84
N ASN A 41 -0.84 -7.87 -16.01
CA ASN A 41 -1.09 -7.28 -17.33
C ASN A 41 0.21 -6.89 -18.04
N ILE A 42 1.21 -6.36 -17.33
CA ILE A 42 2.56 -6.07 -17.87
C ILE A 42 3.23 -7.36 -18.35
N LYS A 43 3.15 -8.44 -17.56
CA LYS A 43 3.76 -9.73 -17.92
C LYS A 43 3.11 -10.34 -19.15
N GLU A 44 1.78 -10.34 -19.21
CA GLU A 44 1.01 -10.94 -20.31
C GLU A 44 1.09 -10.12 -21.59
N ASN A 45 1.14 -8.79 -21.46
CA ASN A 45 1.16 -7.84 -22.58
C ASN A 45 2.52 -7.16 -22.72
N ALA A 46 3.62 -7.88 -22.45
CA ALA A 46 4.99 -7.35 -22.42
C ALA A 46 5.52 -6.81 -23.77
N LYS A 47 4.76 -6.93 -24.85
CA LYS A 47 5.09 -6.35 -26.17
C LYS A 47 4.12 -5.25 -26.59
N SER A 48 3.17 -4.90 -25.73
CA SER A 48 2.16 -3.87 -26.02
C SER A 48 2.66 -2.47 -25.67
N ASP A 49 2.16 -1.49 -26.41
CA ASP A 49 2.37 -0.07 -26.12
C ASP A 49 1.64 0.40 -24.85
N HIS A 50 0.94 -0.50 -24.15
CA HIS A 50 0.20 -0.22 -22.91
C HIS A 50 1.06 -0.28 -21.64
N PHE A 51 2.34 -0.68 -21.74
CA PHE A 51 3.25 -0.69 -20.59
C PHE A 51 3.23 0.62 -19.77
N PRO A 52 3.31 1.84 -20.38
CA PRO A 52 3.30 3.08 -19.62
C PRO A 52 2.05 3.24 -18.75
N TRP A 53 0.89 2.79 -19.24
CA TRP A 53 -0.39 2.89 -18.55
C TRP A 53 -0.46 1.92 -17.36
N TYR A 54 -0.11 0.65 -17.58
CA TYR A 54 -0.05 -0.33 -16.49
C TYR A 54 0.96 0.07 -15.42
N ALA A 55 2.14 0.57 -15.84
CA ALA A 55 3.16 1.03 -14.91
C ALA A 55 2.69 2.25 -14.09
N SER A 56 1.99 3.21 -14.69
CA SER A 56 1.43 4.35 -13.93
C SER A 56 0.38 3.93 -12.91
N ASN A 57 -0.44 2.91 -13.22
CA ASN A 57 -1.43 2.39 -12.27
C ASN A 57 -0.74 1.73 -11.06
N VAL A 58 0.27 0.89 -11.29
CA VAL A 58 1.06 0.29 -10.19
C VAL A 58 1.67 1.37 -9.30
N GLN A 59 2.30 2.40 -9.88
CA GLN A 59 2.90 3.49 -9.12
C GLN A 59 1.87 4.26 -8.28
N THR A 60 0.71 4.53 -8.88
CA THR A 60 -0.40 5.23 -8.21
C THR A 60 -0.90 4.42 -7.02
N TRP A 61 -1.29 3.17 -7.23
CA TRP A 61 -1.88 2.35 -6.18
C TRP A 61 -0.88 1.98 -5.07
N MET A 62 0.40 1.77 -5.38
CA MET A 62 1.43 1.62 -4.33
C MET A 62 1.60 2.91 -3.50
N SER A 63 1.52 4.08 -4.14
CA SER A 63 1.59 5.37 -3.43
C SER A 63 0.35 5.62 -2.56
N THR A 64 -0.83 5.21 -3.03
CA THR A 64 -2.06 5.23 -2.23
C THR A 64 -1.94 4.30 -1.02
N ALA A 65 -1.51 3.05 -1.22
CA ALA A 65 -1.32 2.09 -0.11
C ALA A 65 -0.33 2.59 0.96
N LEU A 66 0.72 3.32 0.57
CA LEU A 66 1.62 4.01 1.51
C LEU A 66 0.90 5.10 2.31
N THR A 67 0.05 5.88 1.64
CA THR A 67 -0.72 6.95 2.27
C THR A 67 -1.75 6.38 3.25
N ASP A 68 -2.44 5.30 2.89
CA ASP A 68 -3.40 4.64 3.77
C ASP A 68 -2.72 4.08 5.03
N ALA A 69 -1.53 3.48 4.87
CA ALA A 69 -0.72 3.01 5.99
C ALA A 69 -0.27 4.16 6.91
N SER A 70 0.21 5.28 6.36
CA SER A 70 0.66 6.43 7.15
C SER A 70 -0.50 7.11 7.90
N MET A 71 -1.66 7.29 7.25
CA MET A 71 -2.86 7.83 7.89
C MET A 71 -3.35 6.98 9.06
N CYS A 72 -3.27 5.64 8.95
CA CYS A 72 -3.59 4.76 10.09
C CYS A 72 -2.70 5.08 11.30
N ILE A 73 -1.39 5.29 11.12
CA ILE A 73 -0.47 5.56 12.23
C ILE A 73 -0.77 6.91 12.90
N ASP A 74 -1.06 7.94 12.10
CA ASP A 74 -1.33 9.30 12.59
C ASP A 74 -2.65 9.39 13.37
N GLY A 75 -3.65 8.58 12.99
CA GLY A 75 -4.93 8.47 13.69
C GLY A 75 -4.84 7.91 15.12
N PHE A 76 -3.70 7.32 15.52
CA PHE A 76 -3.51 6.70 16.84
C PHE A 76 -3.04 7.63 17.96
N SER A 77 -3.07 8.95 17.79
CA SER A 77 -2.52 9.93 18.75
C SER A 77 -3.15 9.91 20.17
N GLY A 78 -4.27 9.21 20.39
CA GLY A 78 -4.94 9.11 21.70
C GLY A 78 -4.32 8.16 22.75
N ARG A 79 -4.52 8.47 24.04
CA ARG A 79 -4.20 7.62 25.22
C ARG A 79 -5.20 6.47 25.46
N ALA A 80 -6.20 6.34 24.61
CA ALA A 80 -7.36 5.48 24.84
C ALA A 80 -7.07 3.97 24.64
N LEU A 81 -6.06 3.64 23.84
CA LEU A 81 -5.61 2.28 23.61
C LEU A 81 -4.50 1.89 24.58
N GLY A 82 -4.60 0.73 25.21
CA GLY A 82 -3.53 0.19 26.05
C GLY A 82 -2.19 0.11 25.29
N GLY A 83 -1.10 0.54 25.92
CA GLY A 83 0.19 0.77 25.27
C GLY A 83 0.73 -0.42 24.46
N LYS A 84 0.57 -1.64 24.98
CA LYS A 84 0.99 -2.87 24.27
C LYS A 84 0.21 -3.11 22.98
N LYS A 85 -1.13 -2.96 23.00
CA LYS A 85 -1.96 -3.15 21.80
C LYS A 85 -1.62 -2.09 20.75
N LYS A 86 -1.49 -0.83 21.16
CA LYS A 86 -1.07 0.28 20.28
C LYS A 86 0.27 0.01 19.61
N ALA A 87 1.27 -0.45 20.39
CA ALA A 87 2.60 -0.77 19.87
C ALA A 87 2.56 -1.89 18.83
N ILE A 88 1.75 -2.94 19.05
CA ILE A 88 1.60 -4.04 18.08
C ILE A 88 0.98 -3.56 16.77
N ILE A 89 -0.07 -2.73 16.84
CA ILE A 89 -0.70 -2.18 15.63
C ILE A 89 0.32 -1.32 14.88
N LYS A 90 0.96 -0.37 15.56
CA LYS A 90 1.97 0.51 14.96
C LYS A 90 3.10 -0.27 14.30
N ALA A 91 3.61 -1.32 14.95
CA ALA A 91 4.68 -2.15 14.39
C ALA A 91 4.24 -2.87 13.10
N LYS A 92 3.01 -3.37 13.04
CA LYS A 92 2.46 -4.01 11.83
C LYS A 92 2.28 -3.02 10.69
N VAL A 93 1.78 -1.82 10.99
CA VAL A 93 1.52 -0.80 9.96
C VAL A 93 2.82 -0.21 9.43
N LEU A 94 3.81 0.04 10.29
CA LEU A 94 5.15 0.46 9.86
C LEU A 94 5.83 -0.58 8.97
N ASN A 95 5.63 -1.87 9.25
CA ASN A 95 6.14 -2.93 8.39
C ASN A 95 5.48 -2.87 7.00
N LEU A 96 4.15 -2.71 6.93
CA LEU A 96 3.43 -2.54 5.67
C LEU A 96 3.95 -1.32 4.89
N GLU A 97 4.14 -0.19 5.56
CA GLU A 97 4.67 1.04 4.96
C GLU A 97 6.07 0.81 4.37
N GLN A 98 6.99 0.20 5.14
CA GLN A 98 8.34 -0.10 4.68
C GLN A 98 8.36 -1.08 3.49
N VAL A 99 7.57 -2.16 3.55
CA VAL A 99 7.50 -3.15 2.46
C VAL A 99 6.95 -2.51 1.19
N THR A 100 5.90 -1.69 1.32
CA THR A 100 5.31 -0.99 0.16
C THR A 100 6.29 0.02 -0.43
N SER A 101 7.01 0.77 0.41
CA SER A 101 8.01 1.73 -0.03
C SER A 101 9.16 1.05 -0.80
N ASN A 102 9.67 -0.06 -0.26
CA ASN A 102 10.68 -0.88 -0.93
C ASN A 102 10.18 -1.43 -2.27
N ALA A 103 8.94 -1.93 -2.31
CA ALA A 103 8.33 -2.44 -3.54
C ALA A 103 8.17 -1.35 -4.61
N LEU A 104 7.72 -0.15 -4.22
CA LEU A 104 7.59 0.99 -5.12
C LEU A 104 8.95 1.43 -5.68
N ALA A 105 9.98 1.48 -4.85
CA ALA A 105 11.33 1.80 -5.29
C ALA A 105 11.85 0.77 -6.33
N LEU A 106 11.65 -0.52 -6.06
CA LEU A 106 12.01 -1.60 -6.99
C LEU A 106 11.23 -1.48 -8.31
N PHE A 107 9.92 -1.23 -8.23
CA PHE A 107 9.07 -1.09 -9.41
C PHE A 107 9.45 0.14 -10.25
N ASN A 108 9.75 1.27 -9.61
CA ASN A 108 10.20 2.47 -10.30
C ASN A 108 11.50 2.22 -11.09
N ARG A 109 12.45 1.49 -10.48
CA ARG A 109 13.69 1.09 -11.17
C ARG A 109 13.41 0.15 -12.34
N PHE A 110 12.54 -0.84 -12.14
CA PHE A 110 12.10 -1.73 -13.20
C PHE A 110 11.48 -0.95 -14.38
N ALA A 111 10.57 -0.01 -14.09
CA ALA A 111 9.89 0.76 -15.12
C ALA A 111 10.82 1.71 -15.88
N ALA A 112 11.81 2.32 -15.20
CA ALA A 112 12.84 3.12 -15.85
C ALA A 112 13.69 2.27 -16.81
N ASN A 113 14.14 1.10 -16.35
CA ASN A 113 14.92 0.17 -17.17
C ASN A 113 14.10 -0.31 -18.38
N TYR A 114 12.85 -0.74 -18.17
CA TYR A 114 11.98 -1.20 -19.24
C TYR A 114 11.82 -0.13 -20.33
N ARG A 115 11.54 1.13 -19.94
CA ARG A 115 11.43 2.25 -20.89
C ARG A 115 12.73 2.42 -21.67
N SER A 116 13.89 2.41 -21.00
CA SER A 116 15.19 2.58 -21.67
C SER A 116 15.49 1.49 -22.72
N SER A 117 15.08 0.24 -22.47
CA SER A 117 15.28 -0.88 -23.40
C SER A 117 14.29 -0.89 -24.57
N HIS A 118 13.17 -0.15 -24.46
CA HIS A 118 12.09 -0.13 -25.45
C HIS A 118 11.87 1.24 -26.10
N VAL A 119 12.77 2.21 -25.88
CA VAL A 119 12.80 3.43 -26.69
C VAL A 119 13.14 3.03 -28.12
N LYS A 120 12.19 3.15 -29.05
CA LYS A 120 12.50 3.10 -30.49
C LYS A 120 13.45 4.25 -30.79
N LYS A 121 14.67 3.94 -31.25
CA LYS A 121 15.57 4.97 -31.82
C LYS A 121 14.82 5.69 -32.95
N PRO A 122 14.97 7.02 -33.10
CA PRO A 122 14.50 7.68 -34.31
C PRO A 122 15.19 7.01 -35.50
N GLU A 123 14.42 6.52 -36.47
CA GLU A 123 14.95 6.28 -37.81
C GLU A 123 15.34 7.65 -38.36
N VAL A 124 16.65 7.85 -38.53
CA VAL A 124 17.23 8.98 -39.28
C VAL A 124 17.37 8.57 -40.72
#